data_AF-A0A176WDB9-F1
#
_entry.id   AF-A0A176WDB9-F1
#
_cell.length_a   1.000
_cell.length_b   1.000
_cell.length_c   1.000
_cell.angle_alpha   90.00
_cell.angle_beta   90.00
_cell.angle_gamma   90.00
#
_symmetry.space_group_name_H-M   'P 1'
#
loop_
_entity.id
_entity.type
_entity.pdbx_description
1 polymer ?
#
loop_
_entity_poly.entity_id
_entity_poly.type
_entity_poly.pdbx_seq_one_letter_code
_entity_poly.pdbx_strand_id
1 'polypeptide(L)'
;MASPRVSLFLLVSLVFFATLSAAESLYATGLSESFYDTSCPQATSIVDAFVTKYLQKDRNFAGAHTIGRSHCNGILPHLYNFTGKDDVTDTDPAMDKEFSVLLKTLCPQGNRTNTIFIDSTANHFDRLYYKNVLGGRGVFMTDSALITDPGSKKVVRLFAKRSSTFFSEFADAMVKMGNLGVLTGTQGEIRRTCQFVN
;
A
#
# COMPACT_ATOMS: atom_id res chain seq x y z
N MET A 1 -55.30 31.85 -16.02
CA MET A 1 -54.56 30.58 -15.92
C MET A 1 -53.42 30.62 -16.91
N ALA A 2 -52.19 30.90 -16.46
CA ALA A 2 -51.01 30.99 -17.32
C ALA A 2 -50.16 29.72 -17.15
N SER A 3 -49.88 29.03 -18.24
CA SER A 3 -49.04 27.83 -18.29
C SER A 3 -47.56 28.22 -18.37
N PRO A 4 -46.65 27.62 -17.58
CA PRO A 4 -45.23 27.91 -17.70
C PRO A 4 -44.66 27.12 -18.88
N ARG A 5 -44.26 27.84 -19.94
CA ARG A 5 -43.41 27.27 -21.00
C ARG A 5 -41.98 27.21 -20.46
N VAL A 6 -41.58 26.05 -19.94
CA VAL A 6 -40.17 25.75 -19.65
C VAL A 6 -39.42 25.76 -20.99
N SER A 7 -38.45 26.66 -21.13
CA SER A 7 -37.69 26.85 -22.36
C SER A 7 -36.91 25.57 -22.70
N LEU A 8 -37.11 25.03 -23.91
CA LEU A 8 -36.44 23.83 -24.43
C LEU A 8 -34.90 23.97 -24.37
N PHE A 9 -34.36 25.20 -24.35
CA PHE A 9 -32.93 25.50 -24.17
C PHE A 9 -32.37 25.10 -22.80
N LEU A 10 -33.17 25.12 -21.73
CA LEU A 10 -32.73 24.68 -20.39
C LEU A 10 -32.60 23.16 -20.31
N LEU A 11 -33.46 22.42 -21.01
CA LEU A 11 -33.39 20.96 -21.08
C LEU A 11 -32.18 20.48 -21.88
N VAL A 12 -31.84 21.14 -23.00
CA VAL A 12 -30.70 20.73 -23.84
C VAL A 12 -29.35 21.01 -23.16
N SER A 13 -29.24 22.08 -22.34
CA SER A 13 -28.02 22.40 -21.60
C SER A 13 -27.73 21.40 -20.46
N LEU A 14 -28.77 20.88 -19.81
CA LEU A 14 -28.64 19.86 -18.76
C LEU A 14 -28.16 18.51 -19.32
N VAL A 15 -28.57 18.16 -20.55
CA VAL A 15 -28.17 16.90 -21.20
C VAL A 15 -26.70 16.96 -21.65
N PHE A 16 -26.22 18.12 -22.10
CA PHE A 16 -24.82 18.30 -22.52
C PHE A 16 -23.82 18.35 -21.35
N PHE A 17 -24.25 18.87 -20.19
CA PHE A 17 -23.42 18.82 -18.97
C PHE A 17 -23.38 17.41 -18.33
N ALA A 18 -24.44 16.61 -18.50
CA ALA A 18 -24.48 15.26 -17.94
C ALA A 18 -23.59 14.26 -18.70
N THR A 19 -23.33 14.47 -20.00
CA THR A 19 -22.51 13.54 -20.80
C THR A 19 -21.00 13.79 -20.71
N LEU A 20 -20.56 14.96 -20.24
CA LEU A 20 -19.13 15.24 -20.01
C LEU A 20 -18.62 14.68 -18.67
N SER A 21 -19.51 14.35 -17.74
CA SER A 21 -19.15 13.75 -16.44
C SER A 21 -18.87 12.24 -16.51
N ALA A 22 -19.05 11.58 -17.65
CA ALA A 22 -18.86 10.13 -17.79
C ALA A 22 -17.43 9.73 -18.22
N ALA A 23 -16.48 10.67 -18.24
CA ALA A 23 -15.11 10.42 -18.70
C ALA A 23 -14.07 10.24 -17.58
N GLU A 24 -14.46 10.15 -16.31
CA GLU A 24 -13.53 9.93 -15.20
C GLU A 24 -13.96 8.81 -14.25
N SER A 25 -13.59 7.58 -14.60
CA SER A 25 -13.04 6.57 -13.64
C SER A 25 -12.69 5.26 -14.35
N LEU A 26 -11.77 5.33 -15.32
CA LEU A 26 -10.96 4.17 -15.71
C LEU A 26 -9.73 4.00 -14.78
N TYR A 27 -9.65 4.80 -13.71
CA TYR A 27 -8.62 4.70 -12.69
C TYR A 27 -8.93 3.53 -11.75
N ALA A 28 -8.36 2.37 -12.08
CA ALA A 28 -7.94 1.31 -11.19
C ALA A 28 -8.81 1.08 -9.93
N THR A 29 -9.91 0.35 -10.10
CA THR A 29 -10.59 -0.38 -9.01
C THR A 29 -9.75 -1.54 -8.43
N GLY A 30 -8.46 -1.63 -8.79
CA GLY A 30 -7.55 -2.73 -8.46
C GLY A 30 -6.99 -2.73 -7.04
N LEU A 31 -7.36 -1.77 -6.18
CA LEU A 31 -6.89 -1.69 -4.79
C LEU A 31 -8.05 -1.78 -3.77
N SER A 32 -9.12 -2.53 -4.09
CA SER A 32 -10.08 -2.93 -3.07
C SER A 32 -9.51 -4.12 -2.29
N GLU A 33 -9.66 -4.13 -0.97
CA GLU A 33 -9.32 -5.30 -0.11
C GLU A 33 -10.04 -6.56 -0.60
N SER A 34 -11.26 -6.39 -1.13
CA SER A 34 -12.08 -7.46 -1.72
C SER A 34 -11.91 -7.63 -3.23
N PHE A 35 -10.95 -6.94 -3.87
CA PHE A 35 -10.77 -7.00 -5.33
C PHE A 35 -10.60 -8.44 -5.82
N TYR A 36 -9.81 -9.23 -5.08
CA TYR A 36 -9.59 -10.63 -5.41
C TYR A 36 -10.74 -11.55 -5.03
N ASP A 37 -11.63 -11.17 -4.10
CA ASP A 37 -12.72 -12.04 -3.63
C ASP A 37 -13.64 -12.49 -4.77
N THR A 38 -13.83 -11.64 -5.79
CA THR A 38 -14.68 -11.95 -6.95
C THR A 38 -13.86 -12.36 -8.17
N SER A 39 -12.74 -11.68 -8.46
CA SER A 39 -11.94 -11.91 -9.67
C SER A 39 -10.96 -13.08 -9.55
N CYS A 40 -10.48 -13.38 -8.34
CA CYS A 40 -9.60 -14.51 -8.07
C CYS A 40 -9.79 -14.98 -6.62
N PRO A 41 -10.90 -15.67 -6.30
CA PRO A 41 -11.30 -15.94 -4.91
C PRO A 41 -10.28 -16.77 -4.10
N GLN A 42 -9.35 -17.43 -4.78
CA GLN A 42 -8.26 -18.22 -4.19
C GLN A 42 -6.94 -17.44 -4.07
N ALA A 43 -6.84 -16.21 -4.57
CA ALA A 43 -5.58 -15.45 -4.55
C ALA A 43 -5.09 -15.23 -3.12
N THR A 44 -5.97 -14.79 -2.21
CA THR A 44 -5.62 -14.53 -0.81
C THR A 44 -5.12 -15.80 -0.11
N SER A 45 -5.83 -16.93 -0.25
CA SER A 45 -5.43 -18.19 0.38
C SER A 45 -4.11 -18.73 -0.18
N ILE A 46 -3.85 -18.57 -1.48
CA ILE A 46 -2.58 -18.94 -2.11
C ILE A 46 -1.45 -18.02 -1.61
N VAL A 47 -1.66 -16.70 -1.59
CA VAL A 47 -0.68 -15.74 -1.08
C VAL A 47 -0.37 -16.04 0.39
N ASP A 48 -1.36 -16.32 1.21
CA ASP A 48 -1.13 -16.63 2.63
C ASP A 48 -0.42 -17.97 2.84
N ALA A 49 -0.79 -19.00 2.07
CA ALA A 49 -0.18 -20.32 2.17
C ALA A 49 1.31 -20.30 1.79
N PHE A 50 1.68 -19.49 0.80
CA PHE A 50 3.01 -19.54 0.19
C PHE A 50 3.88 -18.32 0.46
N VAL A 51 3.33 -17.10 0.41
CA VAL A 51 4.12 -15.87 0.41
C VAL A 51 4.26 -15.31 1.83
N THR A 52 3.16 -15.22 2.59
CA THR A 52 3.16 -14.61 3.93
C THR A 52 4.16 -15.29 4.87
N LYS A 53 4.24 -16.63 4.84
CA LYS A 53 5.21 -17.40 5.66
C LYS A 53 6.67 -17.08 5.34
N TYR A 54 7.00 -16.76 4.09
CA TYR A 54 8.37 -16.45 3.67
C TYR A 54 8.71 -14.98 3.91
N LEU A 55 7.79 -14.07 3.61
CA LEU A 55 7.94 -12.64 3.93
C LEU A 55 8.11 -12.41 5.44
N GLN A 56 7.42 -13.20 6.27
CA GLN A 56 7.61 -13.18 7.73
C GLN A 56 8.99 -13.64 8.20
N LYS A 57 9.80 -14.28 7.35
CA LYS A 57 11.16 -14.73 7.69
C LYS A 57 12.24 -13.87 7.06
N ASP A 58 11.95 -13.24 5.94
CA ASP A 58 12.92 -12.43 5.21
C ASP A 58 12.64 -10.93 5.41
N ARG A 59 13.51 -10.29 6.21
CA ARG A 59 13.40 -8.86 6.56
C ARG A 59 13.79 -7.94 5.40
N ASN A 60 14.33 -8.47 4.30
CA ASN A 60 14.79 -7.67 3.18
C ASN A 60 13.60 -7.05 2.43
N PHE A 61 12.45 -7.72 2.39
CA PHE A 61 11.26 -7.25 1.69
C PHE A 61 10.68 -5.94 2.23
N ALA A 62 10.93 -5.62 3.51
CA ALA A 62 10.55 -4.33 4.07
C ALA A 62 11.09 -3.16 3.23
N GLY A 63 12.27 -3.32 2.62
CA GLY A 63 12.88 -2.33 1.74
C GLY A 63 12.06 -1.99 0.50
N ALA A 64 11.07 -2.82 0.12
CA ALA A 64 10.17 -2.52 -0.98
C ALA A 64 9.34 -1.24 -0.75
N HIS A 65 9.11 -0.88 0.51
CA HIS A 65 8.40 0.34 0.90
C HIS A 65 9.17 1.64 0.61
N THR A 66 10.37 1.58 0.02
CA THR A 66 11.07 2.77 -0.50
C THR A 66 10.36 3.44 -1.68
N ILE A 67 9.44 2.74 -2.37
CA ILE A 67 8.65 3.29 -3.48
C ILE A 67 7.15 3.12 -3.27
N GLY A 68 6.37 3.97 -3.94
CA GLY A 68 4.93 3.82 -4.06
C GLY A 68 4.11 4.70 -3.10
N ARG A 69 2.82 4.36 -3.02
CA ARG A 69 1.80 5.13 -2.30
C ARG A 69 0.92 4.21 -1.48
N SER A 70 0.42 4.71 -0.36
CA SER A 70 -0.58 4.04 0.45
C SER A 70 -1.82 4.90 0.59
N HIS A 71 -2.98 4.25 0.68
CA HIS A 71 -4.17 4.89 1.22
C HIS A 71 -4.05 5.09 2.73
N CYS A 72 -4.74 6.10 3.26
CA CYS A 72 -4.73 6.41 4.68
C CYS A 72 -5.32 5.29 5.54
N ASN A 73 -6.26 4.49 5.02
CA ASN A 73 -6.84 3.35 5.75
C ASN A 73 -5.77 2.40 6.34
N GLY A 74 -4.67 2.16 5.63
CA GLY A 74 -3.58 1.29 6.05
C GLY A 74 -2.69 1.85 7.15
N ILE A 75 -2.80 3.16 7.47
CA ILE A 75 -1.96 3.82 8.48
C ILE A 75 -2.76 4.43 9.63
N LEU A 76 -4.07 4.61 9.48
CA LEU A 76 -4.91 5.18 10.54
C LEU A 76 -4.73 4.46 11.90
N PRO A 77 -4.65 3.11 11.97
CA PRO A 77 -4.37 2.43 13.24
C PRO A 77 -3.03 2.83 13.87
N HIS A 78 -2.01 3.12 13.04
CA HIS A 78 -0.69 3.55 13.50
C HIS A 78 -0.70 4.98 14.08
N LEU A 79 -1.60 5.84 13.58
CA LEU A 79 -1.71 7.25 13.97
C LEU A 79 -2.71 7.52 15.10
N TYR A 80 -3.79 6.74 15.18
CA TYR A 80 -4.95 7.06 16.02
C TYR A 80 -5.46 5.90 16.87
N ASN A 81 -5.02 4.66 16.64
CA ASN A 81 -5.59 3.49 17.33
C ASN A 81 -4.51 2.46 17.67
N PHE A 82 -3.35 2.93 18.15
CA PHE A 82 -2.22 2.07 18.43
C PHE A 82 -2.47 1.16 19.65
N THR A 83 -3.10 1.69 20.71
CA THR A 83 -3.42 0.92 21.92
C THR A 83 -4.88 0.48 22.01
N GLY A 84 -5.72 0.88 21.05
CA GLY A 84 -7.15 0.56 21.04
C GLY A 84 -8.06 1.73 21.46
N LYS A 85 -7.51 2.94 21.69
CA LYS A 85 -8.29 4.08 22.21
C LYS A 85 -9.03 4.86 21.13
N ASP A 86 -8.57 4.77 19.88
CA ASP A 86 -9.11 5.48 18.71
C ASP A 86 -9.19 7.02 18.90
N ASP A 87 -8.07 7.66 19.26
CA ASP A 87 -7.99 9.10 19.48
C ASP A 87 -6.69 9.74 18.94
N VAL A 88 -6.68 11.07 18.83
CA VAL A 88 -5.56 11.87 18.28
C VAL A 88 -4.25 11.75 19.06
N THR A 89 -4.26 11.19 20.26
CA THR A 89 -3.08 10.98 21.11
C THR A 89 -2.61 9.52 21.10
N ASP A 90 -3.40 8.58 20.55
CA ASP A 90 -3.10 7.15 20.52
C ASP A 90 -2.24 6.74 19.30
N THR A 91 -1.11 7.42 19.16
CA THR A 91 -0.10 7.16 18.13
C THR A 91 0.97 6.19 18.64
N ASP A 92 1.52 5.38 17.74
CA ASP A 92 2.66 4.51 18.05
C ASP A 92 3.83 5.30 18.66
N PRO A 93 4.29 4.95 19.87
CA PRO A 93 5.39 5.64 20.54
C PRO A 93 6.75 5.48 19.83
N ALA A 94 6.90 4.52 18.91
CA ALA A 94 8.09 4.35 18.10
C ALA A 94 8.15 5.32 16.90
N MET A 95 7.04 6.00 16.57
CA MET A 95 7.00 6.99 15.51
C MET A 95 7.60 8.34 15.97
N ASP A 96 8.33 8.99 15.05
CA ASP A 96 8.82 10.34 15.22
C ASP A 96 7.68 11.34 15.41
N LYS A 97 7.80 12.22 16.42
CA LYS A 97 6.69 13.10 16.83
C LYS A 97 6.34 14.10 15.75
N GLU A 98 7.31 14.79 15.16
CA GLU A 98 7.03 15.75 14.08
C GLU A 98 6.49 15.05 12.85
N PHE A 99 7.01 13.86 12.52
CA PHE A 99 6.51 13.06 11.42
C PHE A 99 5.07 12.61 11.63
N SER A 100 4.69 12.20 12.85
CA SER A 100 3.32 11.83 13.17
C SER A 100 2.35 13.00 12.98
N VAL A 101 2.77 14.22 13.35
CA VAL A 101 1.97 15.43 13.15
C VAL A 101 1.76 15.69 11.66
N LEU A 102 2.82 15.58 10.85
CA LEU A 102 2.72 15.68 9.40
C LEU A 102 1.78 14.62 8.81
N LEU A 103 1.93 13.35 9.19
CA LEU A 103 1.06 12.29 8.66
C LEU A 103 -0.41 12.50 9.05
N LYS A 104 -0.70 13.02 10.24
CA LYS A 104 -2.06 13.35 10.67
C LYS A 104 -2.68 14.52 9.90
N THR A 105 -1.89 15.43 9.33
CA THR A 105 -2.45 16.47 8.43
C THR A 105 -2.80 15.89 7.07
N LEU A 106 -2.03 14.92 6.58
CA LEU A 106 -2.26 14.24 5.30
C LEU A 106 -3.39 13.19 5.39
N CYS A 107 -3.47 12.53 6.53
CA CYS A 107 -4.45 11.50 6.87
C CYS A 107 -5.19 11.86 8.17
N PRO A 108 -6.12 12.83 8.16
CA PRO A 108 -6.94 13.15 9.34
C PRO A 108 -7.75 11.94 9.82
N GLN A 109 -8.10 11.91 11.11
CA GLN A 109 -8.92 10.84 11.69
C GLN A 109 -10.22 10.68 10.90
N GLY A 110 -10.51 9.46 10.45
CA GLY A 110 -11.67 9.14 9.61
C GLY A 110 -11.46 9.27 8.10
N ASN A 111 -10.40 9.94 7.62
CA ASN A 111 -10.08 9.97 6.21
C ASN A 111 -9.40 8.65 5.79
N ARG A 112 -10.13 7.81 5.06
CA ARG A 112 -9.66 6.49 4.62
C ARG A 112 -9.12 6.48 3.18
N THR A 113 -9.48 7.48 2.37
CA THR A 113 -9.32 7.44 0.91
C THR A 113 -8.12 8.22 0.40
N ASN A 114 -7.67 9.25 1.12
CA ASN A 114 -6.47 10.01 0.75
C ASN A 114 -5.28 9.08 0.54
N THR A 115 -4.39 9.45 -0.39
CA THR A 115 -3.16 8.72 -0.64
C THR A 115 -1.94 9.53 -0.25
N ILE A 116 -0.96 8.88 0.36
CA ILE A 116 0.33 9.46 0.72
C ILE A 116 1.46 8.68 0.08
N PHE A 117 2.62 9.31 -0.07
CA PHE A 117 3.85 8.61 -0.41
C PHE A 117 4.33 7.77 0.77
N ILE A 118 4.83 6.56 0.50
CA ILE A 118 5.32 5.65 1.55
C ILE A 118 6.72 6.08 2.04
N ASP A 119 7.51 6.70 1.16
CA ASP A 119 8.84 7.23 1.48
C ASP A 119 9.05 8.62 0.85
N SER A 120 9.98 9.39 1.42
CA SER A 120 10.39 10.71 0.92
C SER A 120 10.93 10.69 -0.52
N THR A 121 11.50 9.58 -0.95
CA THR A 121 11.95 9.34 -2.34
C THR A 121 11.08 8.31 -3.05
N ALA A 122 9.76 8.29 -2.82
CA ALA A 122 8.82 7.26 -3.29
C ALA A 122 8.79 6.94 -4.80
N ASN A 123 9.52 7.66 -5.65
CA ASN A 123 9.71 7.37 -7.07
C ASN A 123 11.09 6.78 -7.40
N HIS A 124 11.94 6.55 -6.40
CA HIS A 124 13.28 6.01 -6.52
C HIS A 124 13.45 4.82 -5.59
N PHE A 125 13.89 3.70 -6.13
CA PHE A 125 14.17 2.53 -5.33
C PHE A 125 15.54 2.68 -4.67
N ASP A 126 15.56 3.04 -3.39
CA ASP A 126 16.80 3.33 -2.69
C ASP A 126 16.79 2.88 -1.22
N ARG A 127 17.85 3.24 -0.49
CA ARG A 127 18.09 2.82 0.90
C ARG A 127 17.67 3.86 1.94
N LEU A 128 17.14 5.01 1.49
CA LEU A 128 16.67 6.10 2.34
C LEU A 128 15.52 5.62 3.22
N TYR A 129 14.68 4.72 2.72
CA TYR A 129 13.71 3.97 3.51
C TYR A 129 14.28 3.51 4.86
N TYR A 130 15.39 2.76 4.87
CA TYR A 130 15.96 2.25 6.13
C TYR A 130 16.49 3.35 7.05
N LYS A 131 16.96 4.47 6.49
CA LYS A 131 17.35 5.63 7.30
C LYS A 131 16.13 6.28 7.94
N ASN A 132 15.04 6.42 7.19
CA ASN A 132 13.78 6.98 7.67
C ASN A 132 13.17 6.09 8.76
N VAL A 133 13.14 4.77 8.54
CA VAL A 133 12.72 3.79 9.55
C VAL A 133 13.53 3.91 10.84
N LEU A 134 14.86 4.02 10.78
CA LEU A 134 15.69 4.24 12.00
C LEU A 134 15.37 5.53 12.73
N GLY A 135 14.92 6.55 12.00
CA GLY A 135 14.49 7.82 12.54
C GLY A 135 13.05 7.81 13.06
N GLY A 136 12.35 6.68 13.11
CA GLY A 136 10.93 6.61 13.48
C GLY A 136 9.99 7.15 12.40
N ARG A 137 10.45 7.20 11.15
CA ARG A 137 9.71 7.77 10.00
C ARG A 137 9.27 6.72 8.99
N GLY A 138 9.02 5.51 9.46
CA GLY A 138 8.27 4.50 8.71
C GLY A 138 6.79 4.86 8.68
N VAL A 139 6.13 4.65 7.53
CA VAL A 139 4.72 5.03 7.36
C VAL A 139 3.78 3.98 7.95
N PHE A 140 4.19 2.71 7.95
CA PHE A 140 3.38 1.62 8.48
C PHE A 140 3.83 1.19 9.88
N MET A 141 2.88 0.66 10.66
CA MET A 141 3.19 0.06 11.97
C MET A 141 4.22 -1.08 11.87
N THR A 142 4.18 -1.83 10.77
CA THR A 142 5.15 -2.89 10.47
C THR A 142 6.56 -2.34 10.19
N ASP A 143 6.70 -1.11 9.69
CA ASP A 143 8.01 -0.47 9.54
C ASP A 143 8.59 -0.11 10.91
N SER A 144 7.76 0.44 11.80
CA SER A 144 8.14 0.74 13.19
C SER A 144 8.55 -0.53 13.96
N ALA A 145 7.87 -1.66 13.69
CA ALA A 145 8.23 -2.95 14.28
C ALA A 145 9.68 -3.41 13.95
N LEU A 146 10.24 -2.97 12.82
CA LEU A 146 11.63 -3.31 12.44
C LEU A 146 12.67 -2.71 13.39
N ILE A 147 12.35 -1.62 14.09
CA ILE A 147 13.27 -0.94 15.00
C ILE A 147 12.99 -1.19 16.47
N THR A 148 11.85 -1.81 16.79
CA THR A 148 11.52 -2.29 18.14
C THR A 148 12.01 -3.72 18.36
N ASP A 149 12.04 -4.56 17.31
CA ASP A 149 12.67 -5.88 17.36
C ASP A 149 14.21 -5.80 17.25
N PRO A 150 14.98 -6.31 18.23
CA PRO A 150 16.45 -6.24 18.22
C PRO A 150 17.12 -6.91 17.03
N GLY A 151 16.54 -8.00 16.51
CA GLY A 151 17.09 -8.73 15.36
C GLY A 151 16.97 -7.91 14.08
N SER A 152 15.76 -7.47 13.78
CA SER A 152 15.43 -6.66 12.61
C SER A 152 16.15 -5.31 12.65
N LYS A 153 16.29 -4.69 13.82
CA LYS A 153 16.98 -3.40 13.99
C LYS A 153 18.44 -3.46 13.53
N LYS A 154 19.12 -4.60 13.69
CA LYS A 154 20.49 -4.79 13.19
C LYS A 154 20.54 -4.74 11.66
N VAL A 155 19.57 -5.39 11.00
CA VAL A 155 19.44 -5.38 9.53
C VAL A 155 19.14 -3.98 9.02
N VAL A 156 18.17 -3.27 9.63
CA VAL A 156 17.86 -1.87 9.26
C VAL A 156 19.10 -0.99 9.39
N ARG A 157 19.88 -1.11 10.47
CA ARG A 157 21.15 -0.37 10.65
C ARG A 157 22.19 -0.70 9.60
N LEU A 158 22.28 -1.96 9.17
CA LEU A 158 23.18 -2.36 8.09
C LEU A 158 22.76 -1.73 6.77
N PHE A 159 21.49 -1.85 6.40
CA PHE A 159 20.96 -1.39 5.12
C PHE A 159 20.90 0.14 4.99
N ALA A 160 20.77 0.85 6.11
CA ALA A 160 20.85 2.31 6.16
C ALA A 160 22.26 2.90 5.90
N LYS A 161 23.32 2.08 5.78
CA LYS A 161 24.69 2.53 5.46
C LYS A 161 24.90 2.72 3.96
N ARG A 162 25.86 3.56 3.56
CA ARG A 162 26.23 3.74 2.14
C ARG A 162 26.83 2.48 1.53
N SER A 163 27.62 1.75 2.31
CA SER A 163 28.28 0.49 1.93
C SER A 163 27.38 -0.73 2.15
N SER A 164 26.06 -0.56 2.12
CA SER A 164 25.14 -1.65 2.44
C SER A 164 25.00 -2.64 1.29
N THR A 165 24.63 -3.86 1.65
CA THR A 165 24.31 -4.98 0.75
C THR A 165 22.82 -5.05 0.41
N PHE A 166 22.06 -3.99 0.71
CA PHE A 166 20.60 -3.98 0.56
C PHE A 166 20.14 -4.44 -0.82
N PHE A 167 20.64 -3.85 -1.90
CA PHE A 167 20.16 -4.17 -3.24
C PHE A 167 20.45 -5.62 -3.66
N SER A 168 21.63 -6.15 -3.33
CA SER A 168 21.97 -7.54 -3.63
C SER A 168 21.14 -8.50 -2.81
N GLU A 169 20.97 -8.23 -1.51
CA GLU A 169 20.18 -9.09 -0.62
C GLU A 169 18.69 -9.02 -0.92
N PHE A 170 18.19 -7.86 -1.37
CA PHE A 170 16.83 -7.70 -1.86
C PHE A 170 16.61 -8.47 -3.16
N ALA A 171 17.56 -8.41 -4.10
CA ALA A 171 17.49 -9.20 -5.34
C ALA A 171 17.47 -10.71 -5.06
N ASP A 172 18.34 -11.18 -4.15
CA ASP A 172 18.36 -12.59 -3.73
C ASP A 172 17.04 -13.01 -3.07
N ALA A 173 16.45 -12.14 -2.25
CA ALA A 173 15.13 -12.37 -1.65
C ALA A 173 14.04 -12.47 -2.73
N MET A 174 14.03 -11.56 -3.70
CA MET A 174 13.07 -11.58 -4.82
C MET A 174 13.18 -12.87 -5.66
N VAL A 175 14.39 -13.37 -5.91
CA VAL A 175 14.60 -14.66 -6.60
C VAL A 175 14.05 -15.82 -5.77
N LYS A 176 14.31 -15.84 -4.45
CA LYS A 176 13.77 -16.87 -3.56
C LYS A 176 12.25 -16.86 -3.54
N MET A 177 11.62 -15.67 -3.46
CA MET A 177 10.17 -15.52 -3.50
C MET A 177 9.58 -15.98 -4.84
N GLY A 178 10.23 -15.63 -5.96
CA GLY A 178 9.80 -16.05 -7.30
C GLY A 178 9.86 -17.56 -7.54
N ASN A 179 10.66 -18.29 -6.74
CA ASN A 179 10.78 -19.75 -6.81
C ASN A 179 9.80 -20.48 -5.89
N LEU A 180 8.92 -19.78 -5.16
CA LEU A 180 7.95 -20.40 -4.26
C LEU A 180 6.77 -20.99 -5.03
N GLY A 181 6.49 -22.28 -4.82
CA GLY A 181 5.27 -22.93 -5.31
C GLY A 181 5.12 -22.95 -6.83
N VAL A 182 6.23 -22.85 -7.58
CA VAL A 182 6.21 -22.80 -9.04
C VAL A 182 5.67 -24.11 -9.63
N LEU A 183 4.72 -23.99 -10.56
CA LEU A 183 4.21 -25.11 -11.37
C LEU A 183 5.16 -25.36 -12.55
N THR A 184 5.62 -26.60 -12.71
CA THR A 184 6.60 -26.97 -13.76
C THR A 184 6.14 -28.17 -14.58
N GLY A 185 6.75 -28.36 -15.76
CA GLY A 185 6.41 -29.46 -16.67
C GLY A 185 4.95 -29.37 -17.14
N THR A 186 4.14 -30.35 -16.77
CA THR A 186 2.70 -30.42 -17.13
C THR A 186 1.78 -29.99 -15.98
N GLN A 187 2.31 -29.37 -14.92
CA GLN A 187 1.51 -28.87 -13.80
C GLN A 187 0.81 -27.56 -14.18
N GLY A 188 -0.49 -27.44 -13.90
CA GLY A 188 -1.27 -26.25 -14.21
C GLY A 188 -1.67 -26.13 -15.68
N GLU A 189 -1.77 -24.90 -16.18
CA GLU A 189 -2.18 -24.60 -17.55
C GLU A 189 -1.56 -23.29 -18.06
N ILE A 190 -1.52 -23.12 -19.38
CA ILE A 190 -1.22 -21.82 -20.00
C ILE A 190 -2.56 -21.10 -20.19
N ARG A 191 -2.83 -20.10 -19.34
CA ARG A 191 -4.07 -19.32 -19.42
C ARG A 191 -4.12 -18.46 -20.67
N ARG A 192 -5.27 -18.48 -21.36
CA ARG A 192 -5.54 -17.56 -22.49
C ARG A 192 -5.88 -16.15 -22.02
N THR A 193 -6.56 -16.06 -20.86
CA THR A 193 -6.91 -14.80 -20.20
C THR A 193 -6.58 -14.94 -18.72
N CYS A 194 -5.70 -14.10 -18.17
CA CYS A 194 -5.19 -14.28 -16.80
C CYS A 194 -6.27 -14.31 -15.72
N GLN A 195 -7.39 -13.62 -15.96
CA GLN A 195 -8.52 -13.48 -15.04
C GLN A 195 -9.42 -14.72 -14.97
N PHE A 196 -9.31 -15.65 -15.92
CA PHE A 196 -10.17 -16.83 -16.00
C PHE A 196 -9.36 -18.11 -16.16
N VAL A 197 -9.86 -19.20 -15.58
CA VAL A 197 -9.39 -20.56 -15.89
C VAL A 197 -9.88 -20.91 -17.30
N ASN A 198 -9.10 -21.70 -18.06
CA ASN A 198 -9.49 -22.08 -19.42
C ASN A 198 -10.71 -23.02 -19.45
#